data_AF-K1XY29-F1
#
_entry.id   AF-K1XY29-F1
#
_cell.length_a   1.000
_cell.length_b   1.000
_cell.length_c   1.000
_cell.angle_alpha   90.00
_cell.angle_beta   90.00
_cell.angle_gamma   90.00
#
_symmetry.space_group_name_H-M   'P 1'
#
loop_
_entity.id
_entity.type
_entity.pdbx_description
1 polymer ?
#
loop_
_entity_poly.entity_id
_entity_poly.type
_entity_poly.pdbx_seq_one_letter_code
_entity_poly.pdbx_strand_id
1 'polypeptide(L)'
;MSKNFWKDLASAWPISALAPMDGYTDSAYRQIVKKIAPETVCFTEFFSADGLVHSKQLRETALSHDASEKPLIVQIFGKDPEMFRKAAIHIEQ
;
A
#
# COMPACT_ATOMS: atom_id res chain seq x y z
N MET A 1 -11.77 -0.44 -1.79
CA MET A 1 -11.59 -1.89 -1.57
C MET A 1 -12.86 -2.46 -0.91
N SER A 2 -13.26 -3.71 -1.15
CA SER A 2 -14.43 -4.32 -0.50
C SER A 2 -14.25 -4.34 1.03
N LYS A 3 -15.31 -4.08 1.81
CA LYS A 3 -15.29 -4.23 3.28
C LYS A 3 -15.00 -5.67 3.71
N ASN A 4 -15.23 -6.64 2.83
CA ASN A 4 -14.97 -8.06 3.07
C ASN A 4 -13.67 -8.56 2.43
N PHE A 5 -12.82 -7.68 1.87
CA PHE A 5 -11.62 -8.06 1.11
C PHE A 5 -10.82 -9.21 1.72
N TRP A 6 -10.49 -9.12 3.01
CA TRP A 6 -9.70 -10.16 3.69
C TRP A 6 -10.46 -11.48 3.87
N LYS A 7 -11.77 -11.43 4.09
CA LYS A 7 -12.63 -12.62 4.20
C LYS A 7 -12.76 -13.29 2.83
N ASP A 8 -12.99 -12.49 1.80
CA ASP A 8 -13.12 -12.95 0.42
C ASP A 8 -11.81 -13.64 -0.02
N LEU A 9 -10.67 -13.01 0.24
CA LEU A 9 -9.35 -13.56 -0.07
C LEU A 9 -9.07 -14.87 0.69
N ALA A 10 -9.30 -14.89 2.00
CA ALA A 10 -9.09 -16.07 2.83
C ALA A 10 -10.02 -17.24 2.49
N SER A 11 -11.19 -16.97 1.89
CA SER A 11 -12.13 -18.01 1.47
C SER A 11 -11.66 -18.81 0.26
N ALA A 12 -10.77 -18.23 -0.56
CA ALA A 12 -10.29 -18.84 -1.79
C ALA A 12 -8.97 -19.61 -1.59
N TRP A 13 -8.04 -19.06 -0.81
CA TRP A 13 -6.70 -19.63 -0.59
C TRP A 13 -6.04 -19.03 0.66
N PRO A 14 -5.02 -19.69 1.27
CA PRO A 14 -4.17 -19.03 2.25
C PRO A 14 -3.63 -17.69 1.75
N ILE A 15 -3.70 -16.67 2.60
CA ILE A 15 -3.24 -15.32 2.25
C ILE A 15 -1.72 -15.35 2.08
N SER A 16 -1.26 -15.06 0.86
CA SER A 16 0.14 -14.75 0.57
C SER A 16 0.30 -13.23 0.47
N ALA A 17 1.26 -12.69 1.21
CA ALA A 17 1.54 -11.26 1.23
C ALA A 17 3.05 -11.01 1.12
N LEU A 18 3.41 -10.04 0.28
CA LEU A 18 4.76 -9.50 0.23
C LEU A 18 4.92 -8.50 1.39
N ALA A 19 5.87 -8.76 2.28
CA ALA A 19 6.15 -7.86 3.39
C ALA A 19 6.60 -6.48 2.86
N PRO A 20 6.16 -5.38 3.51
CA PRO A 20 6.64 -4.05 3.20
C PRO A 20 8.12 -3.92 3.59
N MET A 21 8.95 -3.38 2.69
CA MET A 21 10.39 -3.20 2.92
C MET A 21 10.86 -1.92 2.23
N ASP A 22 11.17 -0.90 3.02
CA ASP A 22 11.72 0.38 2.53
C ASP A 22 13.03 0.18 1.77
N GLY A 23 13.12 0.78 0.58
CA GLY A 23 14.20 0.61 -0.38
C GLY A 23 14.12 -0.65 -1.25
N TYR A 24 13.11 -1.52 -1.07
CA TYR A 24 12.97 -2.77 -1.83
C TYR A 24 11.61 -2.93 -2.48
N THR A 25 10.52 -2.75 -1.74
CA THR A 25 9.16 -2.94 -2.27
C THR A 25 8.65 -1.71 -2.99
N ASP A 26 9.44 -1.20 -3.95
CA ASP A 26 9.04 -0.11 -4.84
C ASP A 26 8.02 -0.58 -5.90
N SER A 27 7.54 0.33 -6.76
CA SER A 27 6.56 -0.02 -7.80
C SER A 27 7.09 -1.07 -8.78
N ALA A 28 8.34 -0.96 -9.22
CA ALA A 28 8.93 -1.88 -10.18
C ALA A 28 9.00 -3.32 -9.63
N TYR A 29 9.43 -3.48 -8.39
CA TYR A 29 9.50 -4.78 -7.73
C TYR A 29 8.11 -5.40 -7.54
N ARG A 30 7.13 -4.61 -7.09
CA ARG A 30 5.75 -5.08 -6.91
C ARG A 30 5.11 -5.51 -8.23
N GLN A 31 5.39 -4.81 -9.32
CA GLN A 31 4.94 -5.23 -10.66
C GLN A 31 5.52 -6.59 -11.08
N ILE A 32 6.79 -6.86 -10.76
CA ILE A 32 7.40 -8.18 -11.03
C ILE A 32 6.73 -9.27 -10.19
N VAL A 33 6.51 -9.01 -8.90
CA VAL A 33 5.80 -9.95 -8.02
C VAL A 33 4.41 -10.25 -8.54
N LYS A 34 3.67 -9.23 -9.00
CA LYS A 34 2.34 -9.41 -9.61
C LYS A 34 2.37 -10.20 -10.92
N LYS A 35 3.44 -10.11 -11.71
CA LYS A 35 3.61 -10.95 -12.93
C LYS A 35 3.84 -12.42 -12.61
N ILE A 36 4.52 -12.73 -11.50
CA ILE A 36 4.88 -14.10 -11.12
C ILE A 36 3.78 -14.75 -10.26
N ALA A 37 3.22 -13.98 -9.32
CA ALA A 37 2.22 -14.43 -8.35
C ALA A 37 1.11 -13.36 -8.20
N PRO A 38 0.17 -13.29 -9.16
CA PRO A 38 -0.85 -12.23 -9.24
C PRO A 38 -1.70 -12.06 -7.97
N GLU A 39 -1.97 -13.17 -7.29
CA GLU A 39 -2.78 -13.21 -6.05
C GLU A 39 -2.04 -12.69 -4.81
N THR A 40 -0.73 -12.46 -4.89
CA THR A 40 0.06 -11.96 -3.75
C THR A 40 -0.37 -10.55 -3.40
N VAL A 41 -0.79 -10.33 -2.16
CA VAL A 41 -1.08 -8.99 -1.65
C VAL A 41 0.24 -8.23 -1.50
N CYS A 42 0.33 -7.07 -2.14
CA CYS A 42 1.52 -6.23 -2.07
C CYS A 42 1.28 -5.06 -1.12
N PHE A 43 2.33 -4.68 -0.40
CA PHE A 43 2.38 -3.47 0.41
C PHE A 43 3.40 -2.52 -0.21
N THR A 44 3.17 -1.21 -0.06
CA THR A 44 4.19 -0.21 -0.38
C THR A 44 5.35 -0.28 0.61
N GLU A 45 6.39 0.50 0.34
CA GLU A 45 7.30 0.97 1.40
C GLU A 45 6.52 1.73 2.49
N PHE A 46 7.18 2.07 3.60
CA PHE A 46 6.52 2.76 4.71
C PHE A 46 6.65 4.28 4.57
N PHE A 47 5.52 4.98 4.55
CA PHE A 47 5.50 6.44 4.46
C PHE A 47 5.11 7.10 5.79
N SER A 48 5.74 8.22 6.12
CA SER A 48 5.37 9.01 7.30
C SER A 48 3.97 9.61 7.11
N ALA A 49 3.06 9.39 8.06
CA ALA A 49 1.74 10.00 8.06
C ALA A 49 1.85 11.55 8.07
N ASP A 50 2.69 12.11 8.93
CA ASP A 50 3.02 13.55 8.95
C ASP A 50 3.57 14.03 7.61
N GLY A 51 4.49 13.26 7.02
CA GLY A 51 5.07 13.57 5.72
C GLY A 51 4.03 13.62 4.62
N LEU A 52 3.12 12.65 4.57
CA LEU A 52 2.05 12.60 3.57
C LEU A 52 1.09 13.79 3.71
N VAL A 53 0.79 14.22 4.93
CA VAL A 53 -0.10 15.37 5.15
C VAL A 53 0.55 16.69 4.70
N HIS A 54 1.83 16.90 4.99
CA HIS A 54 2.48 18.20 4.77
C HIS A 54 3.24 18.31 3.45
N SER A 55 3.68 17.20 2.84
CA SER A 55 4.47 17.21 1.61
C SER A 55 3.63 16.74 0.41
N LYS A 56 3.38 17.67 -0.52
CA LYS A 56 2.73 17.34 -1.81
C LYS A 56 3.62 16.43 -2.67
N GLN A 57 4.92 16.71 -2.72
CA GLN A 57 5.87 15.90 -3.50
C GLN A 57 5.95 14.46 -2.97
N LEU A 58 5.95 14.28 -1.65
CA LEU A 58 5.93 12.94 -1.06
C LEU A 58 4.65 12.21 -1.45
N ARG A 59 3.48 12.86 -1.38
CA ARG A 59 2.22 12.24 -1.84
C ARG A 59 2.26 11.83 -3.30
N GLU A 60 2.73 12.70 -4.18
CA GLU A 60 2.82 12.39 -5.61
C GLU A 60 3.74 11.19 -5.87
N THR A 61 4.86 11.09 -5.15
CA THR A 61 5.80 9.99 -5.31
C THR A 61 5.28 8.70 -4.67
N ALA A 62 4.78 8.81 -3.44
CA ALA A 62 4.33 7.70 -2.61
C ALA A 62 3.01 7.08 -3.08
N LEU A 63 2.16 7.82 -3.80
CA LEU A 63 0.86 7.35 -4.30
C LEU A 63 0.86 7.08 -5.81
N SER A 64 1.97 7.36 -6.51
CA SER A 64 2.10 7.00 -7.93
C SER A 64 2.42 5.52 -8.04
N HIS A 65 1.41 4.73 -8.43
CA HIS A 65 1.50 3.29 -8.59
C HIS A 65 0.82 2.87 -9.89
N ASP A 66 1.30 1.77 -10.47
CA ASP A 66 0.72 1.17 -11.67
C ASP A 66 -0.55 0.38 -11.33
N ALA A 67 -1.53 0.38 -12.23
CA ALA A 67 -2.80 -0.31 -12.02
C ALA A 67 -2.64 -1.83 -11.87
N SER A 68 -1.58 -2.42 -12.46
CA SER A 68 -1.25 -3.86 -12.32
C SER A 68 -0.85 -4.26 -10.90
N GLU A 69 -0.52 -3.30 -10.04
CA GLU A 69 -0.16 -3.56 -8.64
C GLU A 69 -1.36 -3.86 -7.76
N LYS A 70 -2.59 -3.59 -8.23
CA LYS A 70 -3.81 -3.78 -7.46
C LYS A 70 -4.09 -5.28 -7.23
N PRO A 71 -4.59 -5.69 -6.04
CA PRO A 71 -4.76 -4.88 -4.82
C PRO A 71 -3.41 -4.52 -4.17
N LEU A 72 -3.24 -3.24 -3.82
CA LEU A 72 -2.06 -2.67 -3.18
C LEU A 72 -2.48 -1.99 -1.86
N ILE A 73 -1.70 -2.21 -0.81
CA ILE A 73 -1.91 -1.59 0.51
C ILE A 73 -0.80 -0.57 0.75
N VAL A 74 -1.17 0.67 1.06
CA VAL A 74 -0.22 1.71 1.45
C VAL A 74 0.05 1.61 2.95
N GLN A 75 1.31 1.39 3.34
CA GLN A 75 1.69 1.38 4.74
C GLN A 75 2.12 2.78 5.20
N ILE A 76 1.55 3.23 6.31
CA ILE A 76 1.93 4.49 6.96
C ILE A 76 2.39 4.27 8.40
N PHE A 77 3.32 5.12 8.85
CA PHE A 77 3.82 5.14 10.22
C PHE A 77 3.81 6.55 10.82
N GLY A 78 3.79 6.63 12.14
CA GLY A 78 3.71 7.89 12.87
C GLY A 78 3.29 7.68 14.31
N LYS A 79 3.06 8.80 15.03
CA LYS A 79 2.64 8.79 16.44
C LYS A 79 1.38 9.61 16.73
N ASP A 80 0.98 10.49 15.82
CA ASP A 80 -0.22 11.34 15.98
C ASP A 80 -1.43 10.70 15.26
N PRO A 81 -2.47 10.27 16.01
CA PRO A 81 -3.71 9.73 15.43
C PRO A 81 -4.39 10.66 14.41
N GLU A 82 -4.32 11.97 14.60
CA GLU A 82 -4.95 12.91 13.66
C GLU A 82 -4.18 12.97 12.33
N MET A 83 -2.86 12.78 12.35
CA MET A 83 -2.07 12.66 11.13
C MET A 83 -2.37 11.35 10.40
N PHE A 84 -2.56 10.24 11.11
CA PHE A 84 -3.02 8.99 10.50
C PHE A 84 -4.36 9.18 9.79
N ARG A 85 -5.33 9.85 10.42
CA ARG A 85 -6.64 10.14 9.83
C ARG A 85 -6.53 10.96 8.54
N LYS A 86 -5.76 12.06 8.58
CA LYS A 86 -5.56 12.92 7.41
C LYS A 86 -4.80 12.21 6.28
N ALA A 87 -3.76 11.44 6.62
CA ALA A 87 -3.01 10.65 5.65
C ALA A 87 -3.89 9.59 4.98
N ALA A 88 -4.75 8.88 5.74
CA ALA A 88 -5.69 7.91 5.20
C ALA A 88 -6.66 8.53 4.17
N ILE A 89 -7.14 9.76 4.42
CA ILE A 89 -7.97 10.50 3.45
C ILE A 89 -7.20 10.80 2.17
N HIS A 90 -5.91 11.13 2.24
CA HIS A 90 -5.10 11.33 1.04
C HIS A 90 -4.82 10.03 0.27
N ILE A 91 -4.73 8.90 0.96
CA ILE A 91 -4.48 7.57 0.36
C ILE A 91 -5.73 7.00 -0.32
N GLU A 92 -6.93 7.29 0.20
CA GLU A 92 -8.18 6.76 -0.34
C GLU A 92 -8.61 7.42 -1.68
N GLN A 93 -8.05 8.60 -2.00
CA GLN A 93 -8.33 9.36 -3.22
C GLN A 93 -7.76 8.68 -4.47
#